data_AF-A0A7G5ENQ4-F1
#
_entry.id   AF-A0A7G5ENQ4-F1
#
_cell.length_a   1.000
_cell.length_b   1.000
_cell.length_c   1.000
_cell.angle_alpha   90.00
_cell.angle_beta   90.00
_cell.angle_gamma   90.00
#
_symmetry.space_group_name_H-M   'P 1'
#
loop_
_entity.id
_entity.type
_entity.pdbx_description
1 polymer ?
#
loop_
_entity_poly.entity_id
_entity_poly.type
_entity_poly.pdbx_seq_one_letter_code
_entity_poly.pdbx_strand_id
1 'polypeptide(L)'
;MQALVSVKDLLDVAGQVTTAGAKMRRHSAPAAQDAPVVQRLRAAGAVIVGKTNMTEFAFSGVGINPRFGTLGNAADVLYIPGGSSSGAGVNVGRGLVDIAIGSDTGGSVRIPAALSRPCHRWSSARPPTPRHPHGSTRR
;
A
#
# COMPACT_ATOMS: atom_id res chain seq x y z
N MET A 1 -11.42 7.29 17.48
CA MET A 1 -10.54 6.19 17.05
C MET A 1 -9.38 6.82 16.29
N GLN A 2 -8.14 6.56 16.67
CA GLN A 2 -6.96 7.11 15.98
C GLN A 2 -6.64 6.22 14.78
N ALA A 3 -6.41 6.78 13.60
CA ALA A 3 -6.06 6.03 12.40
C ALA A 3 -4.54 5.80 12.31
N LEU A 4 -4.13 4.58 12.05
CA LEU A 4 -2.74 4.23 11.75
C LEU A 4 -2.44 4.62 10.30
N VAL A 5 -1.40 5.44 10.10
CA VAL A 5 -1.02 5.95 8.79
C VAL A 5 0.43 5.63 8.48
N SER A 6 0.68 5.09 7.30
CA SER A 6 2.03 4.99 6.75
C SER A 6 2.25 5.99 5.61
N VAL A 7 3.47 6.50 5.47
CA VAL A 7 3.77 7.61 4.56
C VAL A 7 4.90 7.21 3.61
N LYS A 8 4.71 7.36 2.30
CA LYS A 8 5.75 7.07 1.31
C LYS A 8 7.03 7.86 1.58
N ASP A 9 8.20 7.21 1.46
CA ASP A 9 9.51 7.82 1.71
C ASP A 9 9.95 8.87 0.66
N LEU A 10 8.99 9.53 0.04
CA LEU A 10 9.15 10.75 -0.75
C LEU A 10 8.71 11.99 0.05
N LEU A 11 7.94 11.79 1.13
CA LEU A 11 7.38 12.84 1.96
C LEU A 11 8.20 12.97 3.25
N ASP A 12 8.46 14.21 3.63
CA ASP A 12 9.18 14.52 4.85
C ASP A 12 8.34 14.20 6.09
N VAL A 13 9.01 13.56 7.04
CA VAL A 13 8.51 13.33 8.41
C VAL A 13 9.60 13.86 9.32
N ALA A 14 9.25 14.80 10.21
CA ALA A 14 10.19 15.48 11.09
C ALA A 14 11.04 14.48 11.88
N GLY A 15 12.35 14.72 11.92
CA GLY A 15 13.32 13.85 12.60
C GLY A 15 13.69 12.58 11.83
N GLN A 16 13.17 12.36 10.62
CA GLN A 16 13.52 11.21 9.78
C GLN A 16 14.21 11.63 8.48
N VAL A 17 15.15 10.82 8.01
CA VAL A 17 15.81 11.01 6.70
C VAL A 17 14.84 10.60 5.60
N THR A 18 14.59 11.49 4.63
CA THR A 18 13.81 11.18 3.42
C THR A 18 14.71 10.67 2.33
N THR A 19 14.61 9.38 2.01
CA THR A 19 15.56 8.76 1.07
C THR A 19 15.07 8.77 -0.38
N ALA A 20 13.77 8.99 -0.62
CA ALA A 20 13.13 8.77 -1.93
C ALA A 20 13.44 7.38 -2.52
N GLY A 21 13.64 6.37 -1.66
CA GLY A 21 14.06 5.02 -2.08
C GLY A 21 15.46 4.98 -2.70
N ALA A 22 16.26 6.04 -2.58
CA ALA A 22 17.56 6.19 -3.23
C ALA A 22 18.73 6.00 -2.26
N LYS A 23 19.77 5.25 -2.67
CA LYS A 23 20.96 5.04 -1.82
C LYS A 23 21.66 6.36 -1.51
N MET A 24 21.71 7.28 -2.48
CA MET A 24 22.41 8.56 -2.36
C MET A 24 21.84 9.48 -1.27
N ARG A 25 20.59 9.29 -0.85
CA ARG A 25 19.93 10.11 0.18
C ARG A 25 19.94 9.47 1.58
N ARG A 26 20.51 8.26 1.74
CA ARG A 26 20.53 7.54 3.03
C ARG A 26 21.20 8.32 4.16
N HIS A 27 22.14 9.20 3.84
CA HIS A 27 22.89 10.01 4.80
C HIS A 27 22.54 11.51 4.70
N SER A 28 21.43 11.85 4.04
CA SER A 28 20.91 13.21 4.09
C SER A 28 20.51 13.58 5.52
N ALA A 29 20.53 14.88 5.84
CA ALA A 29 20.04 15.35 7.12
C ALA A 29 18.57 14.93 7.32
N PRO A 30 18.15 14.56 8.55
CA PRO A 30 16.75 14.36 8.86
C PRO A 30 15.93 15.61 8.54
N ALA A 31 14.67 15.43 8.10
CA ALA A 31 13.80 16.55 7.82
C ALA A 31 13.54 17.36 9.09
N ALA A 32 13.67 18.69 9.00
CA ALA A 32 13.40 19.58 10.12
C ALA A 32 11.90 19.69 10.44
N GLN A 33 11.05 19.46 9.46
CA GLN A 33 9.60 19.61 9.57
C GLN A 33 8.87 18.50 8.79
N ASP A 34 7.67 18.17 9.24
CA ASP A 34 6.74 17.30 8.52
C ASP A 34 6.29 17.97 7.21
N ALA A 35 6.09 17.19 6.15
CA ALA A 35 5.42 17.67 4.95
C ALA A 35 3.98 18.14 5.28
N PRO A 36 3.40 19.10 4.54
CA PRO A 36 2.07 19.64 4.87
C PRO A 36 0.96 18.59 5.02
N VAL A 37 1.01 17.50 4.24
CA VAL A 37 0.06 16.38 4.38
C VAL A 37 0.23 15.64 5.70
N VAL A 38 1.47 15.42 6.16
CA VAL A 38 1.77 14.74 7.43
C VAL A 38 1.34 15.63 8.61
N GLN A 39 1.59 16.94 8.53
CA GLN A 39 1.12 17.89 9.54
C GLN A 39 -0.41 17.84 9.70
N ARG A 40 -1.16 17.86 8.58
CA ARG A 40 -2.63 17.77 8.59
C ARG A 40 -3.13 16.45 9.17
N LEU A 41 -2.48 15.34 8.84
CA LEU A 41 -2.84 14.03 9.38
C LEU A 41 -2.63 13.97 10.89
N ARG A 42 -1.50 14.48 11.39
CA ARG A 42 -1.25 14.57 12.83
C ARG A 42 -2.27 15.46 13.54
N ALA A 43 -2.58 16.63 12.96
CA ALA A 43 -3.61 17.53 13.48
C ALA A 43 -5.00 16.87 13.53
N ALA A 44 -5.28 15.95 12.62
CA ALA A 44 -6.50 15.14 12.60
C ALA A 44 -6.46 13.93 13.57
N GLY A 45 -5.39 13.76 14.36
CA GLY A 45 -5.25 12.67 15.34
C GLY A 45 -4.74 11.35 14.75
N ALA A 46 -4.14 11.37 13.56
CA ALA A 46 -3.51 10.19 12.98
C ALA A 46 -2.17 9.85 13.65
N VAL A 47 -1.90 8.56 13.80
CA VAL A 47 -0.60 8.05 14.26
C VAL A 47 0.22 7.66 13.04
N ILE A 48 1.30 8.40 12.79
CA ILE A 48 2.24 8.09 11.71
C ILE A 48 3.13 6.93 12.16
N VAL A 49 2.87 5.73 11.64
CA VAL A 49 3.56 4.48 11.98
C VAL A 49 4.99 4.47 11.45
N GLY A 50 5.23 5.12 10.32
CA GLY A 50 6.55 5.21 9.72
C GLY A 50 6.52 5.44 8.22
N LYS A 51 7.70 5.32 7.60
CA LYS A 51 7.87 5.53 6.16
C LYS A 51 7.86 4.24 5.37
N THR A 52 7.18 4.24 4.23
CA THR A 52 7.01 3.04 3.40
C THR A 52 8.01 2.98 2.26
N ASN A 53 8.45 1.76 1.94
CA ASN A 53 9.28 1.49 0.79
C ASN A 53 8.62 1.93 -0.54
N MET A 54 9.45 2.29 -1.50
CA MET A 54 9.06 2.79 -2.82
C MET A 54 10.14 2.48 -3.85
N THR A 55 9.81 2.53 -5.13
CA THR A 55 10.86 2.58 -6.17
C THR A 55 11.66 3.87 -6.04
N GLU A 56 12.98 3.76 -6.22
CA GLU A 56 13.93 4.88 -6.27
C GLU A 56 13.39 6.04 -7.14
N PHE A 57 13.33 7.23 -6.53
CA PHE A 57 12.80 8.47 -7.11
C PHE A 57 11.39 8.39 -7.73
N ALA A 58 10.58 7.46 -7.25
CA ALA A 58 9.23 7.22 -7.76
C ALA A 58 9.18 6.76 -9.23
N PHE A 59 10.30 6.29 -9.80
CA PHE A 59 10.45 6.09 -11.24
C PHE A 59 10.28 4.62 -11.67
N SER A 60 9.12 4.02 -11.35
CA SER A 60 8.64 2.76 -11.93
C SER A 60 7.23 2.43 -11.44
N GLY A 61 6.45 1.74 -12.26
CA GLY A 61 5.16 1.13 -11.89
C GLY A 61 5.27 -0.26 -11.25
N VAL A 62 6.46 -0.87 -11.21
CA VAL A 62 6.63 -2.29 -10.83
C VAL A 62 6.85 -2.45 -9.32
N GLY A 63 7.48 -1.46 -8.68
CA GLY A 63 7.69 -1.45 -7.23
C GLY A 63 9.00 -2.09 -6.75
N ILE A 64 9.90 -2.44 -7.68
CA ILE A 64 11.24 -2.96 -7.38
C ILE A 64 12.12 -1.86 -6.78
N ASN A 65 12.88 -2.20 -5.74
CA ASN A 65 13.92 -1.34 -5.17
C ASN A 65 15.14 -2.19 -4.74
N PRO A 66 16.22 -2.23 -5.53
CA PRO A 66 17.43 -2.99 -5.17
C PRO A 66 18.20 -2.40 -3.99
N ARG A 67 17.95 -1.13 -3.63
CA ARG A 67 18.68 -0.42 -2.59
C ARG A 67 18.12 -0.68 -1.21
N PHE A 68 16.80 -0.81 -1.07
CA PHE A 68 16.09 -1.02 0.19
C PHE A 68 15.38 -2.39 0.27
N GLY A 69 15.59 -3.24 -0.74
CA GLY A 69 14.88 -4.50 -0.90
C GLY A 69 13.55 -4.31 -1.63
N THR A 70 13.11 -5.37 -2.31
CA THR A 70 11.82 -5.37 -3.02
C THR A 70 10.80 -6.11 -2.17
N LEU A 71 9.68 -5.46 -1.89
CA LEU A 71 8.54 -6.09 -1.23
C LEU A 71 7.85 -7.04 -2.20
N GLY A 72 7.33 -8.15 -1.70
CA GLY A 72 6.34 -8.95 -2.43
C GLY A 72 4.95 -8.31 -2.36
N ASN A 73 4.04 -8.76 -3.22
CA ASN A 73 2.65 -8.31 -3.22
C ASN A 73 1.92 -8.66 -1.89
N ALA A 74 0.86 -7.90 -1.57
CA ALA A 74 0.02 -8.16 -0.41
C ALA A 74 -0.67 -9.54 -0.47
N ALA A 75 -1.18 -9.92 -1.64
CA ALA A 75 -1.92 -11.17 -1.86
C ALA A 75 -1.00 -12.39 -1.99
N ASP A 76 0.13 -12.25 -2.70
CA ASP A 76 1.13 -13.31 -2.85
C ASP A 76 2.54 -12.71 -2.99
N VAL A 77 3.43 -13.07 -2.06
CA VAL A 77 4.79 -12.55 -1.98
C VAL A 77 5.66 -12.83 -3.21
N LEU A 78 5.28 -13.79 -4.06
CA LEU A 78 6.01 -14.13 -5.28
C LEU A 78 5.74 -13.14 -6.43
N TYR A 79 4.71 -12.30 -6.32
CA TYR A 79 4.38 -11.29 -7.33
C TYR A 79 4.85 -9.90 -6.94
N ILE A 80 4.91 -9.02 -7.95
CA ILE A 80 5.26 -7.62 -7.76
C ILE A 80 4.17 -6.88 -6.96
N PRO A 81 4.55 -5.97 -6.05
CA PRO A 81 3.61 -5.18 -5.26
C PRO A 81 2.99 -4.03 -6.06
N GLY A 82 3.52 -3.74 -7.25
CA GLY A 82 3.24 -2.50 -7.97
C GLY A 82 4.00 -1.33 -7.36
N GLY A 83 4.03 -0.22 -8.08
CA GLY A 83 4.82 0.94 -7.69
C GLY A 83 4.36 2.22 -8.36
N SER A 84 4.99 3.34 -8.03
CA SER A 84 6.15 3.42 -7.14
C SER A 84 5.82 3.45 -5.65
N SER A 85 4.53 3.52 -5.27
CA SER A 85 4.10 3.51 -3.85
C SER A 85 3.92 2.08 -3.32
N SER A 86 4.93 1.22 -3.52
CA SER A 86 4.84 -0.23 -3.27
C SER A 86 4.43 -0.57 -1.83
N GLY A 87 5.12 0.02 -0.85
CA GLY A 87 4.84 -0.25 0.56
C GLY A 87 3.47 0.27 1.02
N ALA A 88 2.96 1.33 0.40
CA ALA A 88 1.62 1.85 0.72
C ALA A 88 0.54 0.83 0.34
N GLY A 89 0.62 0.25 -0.86
CA GLY A 89 -0.30 -0.81 -1.30
C GLY A 89 -0.22 -2.05 -0.41
N VAL A 90 1.01 -2.51 -0.11
CA VAL A 90 1.23 -3.71 0.70
C VAL A 90 0.74 -3.52 2.14
N ASN A 91 1.02 -2.39 2.77
CA ASN A 91 0.61 -2.13 4.15
C ASN A 91 -0.91 -2.13 4.31
N VAL A 92 -1.63 -1.44 3.42
CA VAL A 92 -3.10 -1.43 3.44
C VAL A 92 -3.66 -2.80 3.06
N GLY A 93 -3.11 -3.43 2.01
CA GLY A 93 -3.55 -4.74 1.52
C GLY A 93 -3.42 -5.86 2.55
N ARG A 94 -2.46 -5.74 3.48
CA ARG A 94 -2.26 -6.66 4.60
C ARG A 94 -2.91 -6.22 5.92
N GLY A 95 -3.60 -5.08 5.94
CA GLY A 95 -4.22 -4.56 7.16
C GLY A 95 -3.24 -4.10 8.24
N LEU A 96 -2.01 -3.73 7.85
CA LEU A 96 -1.00 -3.23 8.79
C LEU A 96 -1.25 -1.78 9.23
N VAL A 97 -1.97 -1.03 8.40
CA VAL A 97 -2.38 0.37 8.64
C VAL A 97 -3.77 0.60 8.05
N ASP A 98 -4.50 1.57 8.60
CA ASP A 98 -5.82 1.97 8.10
C ASP A 98 -5.69 2.78 6.80
N ILE A 99 -4.66 3.62 6.71
CA ILE A 99 -4.44 4.56 5.60
C ILE A 99 -2.95 4.56 5.21
N ALA A 100 -2.67 4.69 3.92
CA ALA A 100 -1.32 4.94 3.43
C ALA A 100 -1.28 6.10 2.45
N ILE A 101 -0.30 6.99 2.61
CA ILE A 101 -0.07 8.14 1.73
C ILE A 101 1.00 7.80 0.70
N GLY A 102 0.64 7.85 -0.57
CA GLY A 102 1.55 7.66 -1.71
C GLY A 102 1.67 8.89 -2.60
N SER A 103 2.36 8.75 -3.73
CA SER A 103 2.41 9.75 -4.79
C SER A 103 2.06 9.10 -6.14
N ASP A 104 1.29 9.80 -6.97
CA ASP A 104 0.80 9.30 -8.26
C ASP A 104 1.13 10.28 -9.39
N THR A 105 2.21 10.00 -10.12
CA THR A 105 2.59 10.76 -11.33
C THR A 105 2.09 10.08 -12.60
N GLY A 106 2.24 8.75 -12.69
CA GLY A 106 1.86 7.96 -13.87
C GLY A 106 1.13 6.65 -13.52
N GLY A 107 0.44 6.61 -12.38
CA GLY A 107 -0.23 5.42 -11.85
C GLY A 107 0.34 4.94 -10.52
N SER A 108 1.24 5.70 -9.90
CA SER A 108 2.06 5.23 -8.78
C SER A 108 1.32 4.98 -7.47
N VAL A 109 0.05 5.36 -7.34
CA VAL A 109 -0.86 4.91 -6.27
C VAL A 109 -1.86 3.90 -6.83
N ARG A 110 -2.42 4.16 -8.02
CA ARG A 110 -3.43 3.30 -8.64
C ARG A 110 -2.94 1.88 -8.91
N ILE A 111 -1.72 1.71 -9.42
CA ILE A 111 -1.11 0.40 -9.73
C ILE A 111 -0.95 -0.44 -8.45
N PRO A 112 -0.21 0.01 -7.40
CA PRO A 112 -0.08 -0.79 -6.19
C PRO A 112 -1.41 -1.02 -5.47
N ALA A 113 -2.36 -0.08 -5.54
CA ALA A 113 -3.70 -0.27 -4.97
C ALA A 113 -4.53 -1.32 -5.73
N ALA A 114 -4.35 -1.45 -7.04
CA ALA A 114 -5.01 -2.49 -7.83
C ALA A 114 -4.39 -3.86 -7.55
N LEU A 115 -3.06 -3.93 -7.47
CA LEU A 115 -2.34 -5.18 -7.27
C LEU A 115 -2.38 -5.69 -5.83
N SER A 116 -2.49 -4.82 -4.83
CA SER A 116 -2.45 -5.21 -3.41
C SER A 116 -3.82 -5.47 -2.79
N ARG A 117 -4.90 -5.50 -3.58
CA ARG A 117 -6.22 -5.88 -3.10
C ARG A 117 -6.24 -7.38 -2.82
N PRO A 118 -6.51 -7.84 -1.58
CA PRO A 118 -6.62 -9.26 -1.29
C PRO A 118 -7.81 -9.85 -2.08
N CYS A 119 -7.49 -10.64 -3.10
CA CYS A 119 -8.45 -11.39 -3.90
C CYS A 119 -9.03 -12.62 -3.16
N HIS A 120 -8.61 -12.90 -1.92
CA HIS A 120 -9.18 -13.99 -1.10
C HIS A 120 -10.66 -13.79 -0.68
N ARG A 121 -11.31 -12.70 -1.11
CA ARG A 121 -12.77 -12.55 -1.14
C ARG A 121 -13.35 -12.71 -2.56
N TRP A 122 -12.72 -13.52 -3.39
CA TRP A 122 -13.30 -14.10 -4.60
C TRP A 122 -13.21 -15.62 -4.47
N SER A 123 -13.86 -16.15 -3.43
CA SER A 123 -14.37 -17.52 -3.53
C SER A 123 -15.31 -17.53 -4.73
N SER A 124 -15.09 -18.45 -5.65
CA SER A 124 -16.07 -18.91 -6.63
C SER A 124 -17.25 -19.58 -5.91
N ALA A 125 -17.88 -18.90 -4.96
CA ALA A 125 -19.19 -19.26 -4.45
C ALA A 125 -20.18 -18.82 -5.51
N ARG A 126 -20.30 -19.63 -6.56
CA ARG A 126 -21.49 -19.67 -7.39
C ARG A 126 -22.67 -19.81 -6.41
N PRO A 127 -23.62 -18.87 -6.34
CA PRO A 127 -24.79 -19.06 -5.48
C PRO A 127 -25.44 -20.39 -5.88
N PRO A 128 -25.81 -21.26 -4.93
CA PRO A 128 -26.48 -22.49 -5.26
C PRO A 128 -27.75 -22.12 -6.02
N THR A 129 -27.88 -22.64 -7.25
CA THR A 129 -29.13 -22.54 -8.00
C THR A 129 -30.23 -23.19 -7.15
N PRO A 130 -31.43 -22.58 -7.06
CA PRO A 130 -32.53 -23.20 -6.33
C PRO A 130 -32.81 -24.56 -6.98
N ARG A 131 -32.69 -25.65 -6.22
CA ARG A 131 -33.24 -26.93 -6.66
C ARG A 131 -34.75 -26.78 -6.61
N HIS A 132 -35.40 -26.75 -7.77
CA HIS A 132 -36.84 -26.96 -7.81
C HIS A 132 -37.16 -28.32 -7.18
N PRO A 133 -38.12 -28.39 -6.23
CA PRO A 133 -38.58 -29.69 -5.75
C PRO A 133 -39.29 -30.39 -6.91
N HIS A 134 -38.70 -31.45 -7.43
CA HIS A 134 -39.41 -32.38 -8.30
C HIS A 134 -40.51 -33.04 -7.47
N GLY A 135 -41.74 -32.58 -7.66
CA GLY A 135 -42.94 -33.25 -7.16
C GLY A 135 -43.00 -34.65 -7.74
N SER A 136 -42.96 -35.66 -6.87
CA SER A 136 -43.30 -37.03 -7.21
C SER A 136 -44.83 -37.12 -7.36
N THR A 137 -45.35 -37.00 -8.56
CA THR A 137 -46.70 -37.51 -8.86
C THR A 137 -46.61 -39.02 -9.00
N ARG A 138 -47.23 -39.70 -8.03
CA ARG A 138 -47.59 -41.12 -8.08
C ARG A 138 -48.31 -41.45 -9.39
N ARG A 139 -47.96 -42.60 -9.98
CA ARG A 139 -48.89 -43.50 -10.65
C ARG A 139 -48.69 -44.88 -10.03
#